data_AF-A0A399WSW3-F1
#
_entry.id   AF-A0A399WSW3-F1
#
_cell.length_a   1.000
_cell.length_b   1.000
_cell.length_c   1.000
_cell.angle_alpha   90.00
_cell.angle_beta   90.00
_cell.angle_gamma   90.00
#
_symmetry.space_group_name_H-M   'P 1'
#
loop_
_entity.id
_entity.type
_entity.pdbx_description
1 polymer ?
#
loop_
_entity_poly.entity_id
_entity_poly.type
_entity_poly.pdbx_seq_one_letter_code
_entity_poly.pdbx_strand_id
1 'polypeptide(L)'
;MHPLVIGTALLQAPLAADIAAVLQDPDVDVGRASVYVKALGGEAVYALSPDTPLIPASTIKIVTAAYAFHVLGPDYSPTTLAWRDGDAVFLAGGGDPGLQIEELEALAAAVGVTPADKVYFDDQFLGPERYAPTWPQGDIRMGYGQPISALTVNGGRAEVWVEGDRAYFKPRNFGLTIVPRLSRGGGGVRVDHDSRAWAVGVTGGAKSGPIRVDTVVLPDPGLCAARVFAPQAQRAPNLVPPPPGGPPISLVRARTIETLCAKMLTDSNNTYAETILRVTGKLATGSGAWSDAAQGAEAFLRSRELAPGTFRVADGSGLSRANRMSARSLASLLEQTLLSDNGAKFLRCLASPGLGTLRSRLAGCRVWAKTGTLTGASSLAGMVECTDSDGTVRRYVFAIIMNDYKSSAASIRAVQDRIVKRLATPSANEAFLNRKEVSTSAFGR
;
A
#
# COMPACT_ATOMS: atom_id res chain seq x y z
N MET A 1 -35.00 22.71 21.75
CA MET A 1 -35.49 22.69 20.35
C MET A 1 -34.51 23.49 19.50
N HIS A 2 -33.64 22.81 18.76
CA HIS A 2 -32.81 23.42 17.72
C HIS A 2 -33.27 22.85 16.38
N PRO A 3 -33.50 23.69 15.36
CA PRO A 3 -34.11 23.24 14.12
C PRO A 3 -33.10 22.44 13.29
N LEU A 4 -33.56 21.27 12.83
CA LEU A 4 -32.96 20.53 11.72
C LEU A 4 -32.91 21.47 10.51
N VAL A 5 -31.71 21.79 10.03
CA VAL A 5 -31.53 22.29 8.67
C VAL A 5 -31.65 21.09 7.74
N ILE A 6 -32.84 20.92 7.16
CA ILE A 6 -33.10 19.98 6.09
C ILE A 6 -32.49 20.57 4.81
N GLY A 7 -31.26 20.16 4.49
CA GLY A 7 -30.64 20.43 3.20
C GLY A 7 -31.24 19.53 2.12
N THR A 8 -32.03 20.13 1.23
CA THR A 8 -32.40 19.68 -0.13
C THR A 8 -32.27 18.19 -0.43
N ALA A 9 -33.41 17.49 -0.38
CA ALA A 9 -33.57 16.14 -0.90
C ALA A 9 -33.33 16.13 -2.43
N LEU A 10 -32.17 15.62 -2.83
CA LEU A 10 -32.04 14.93 -4.12
C LEU A 10 -33.04 13.77 -4.10
N LEU A 11 -33.91 13.65 -5.10
CA LEU A 11 -34.68 12.42 -5.33
C LEU A 11 -33.69 11.24 -5.27
N GLN A 12 -33.81 10.38 -4.24
CA GLN A 12 -32.89 9.27 -4.09
C GLN A 12 -33.18 8.25 -5.19
N ALA A 13 -32.34 8.20 -6.22
CA ALA A 13 -32.34 7.11 -7.20
C ALA A 13 -32.25 5.77 -6.45
N PRO A 14 -32.85 4.67 -6.96
CA PRO A 14 -32.92 3.38 -6.26
C PRO A 14 -31.57 2.90 -5.68
N LEU A 15 -30.47 3.15 -6.41
CA LEU A 15 -29.12 2.82 -5.97
C LEU A 15 -28.68 3.57 -4.69
N ALA A 16 -29.01 4.86 -4.55
CA ALA A 16 -28.66 5.65 -3.38
C ALA A 16 -29.42 5.18 -2.13
N ALA A 17 -30.69 4.81 -2.29
CA ALA A 17 -31.52 4.24 -1.21
C ALA A 17 -30.98 2.88 -0.75
N ASP A 18 -30.58 2.01 -1.68
CA ASP A 18 -30.00 0.70 -1.35
C ASP A 18 -28.69 0.82 -0.57
N ILE A 19 -27.83 1.78 -0.94
CA ILE A 19 -26.58 2.05 -0.21
C ILE A 19 -26.88 2.57 1.20
N ALA A 20 -27.85 3.48 1.34
CA ALA A 20 -28.28 3.99 2.65
C ALA A 20 -28.79 2.86 3.55
N ALA A 21 -29.61 1.95 3.01
CA ALA A 21 -30.14 0.79 3.75
C ALA A 21 -29.02 -0.12 4.25
N VAL A 22 -27.99 -0.38 3.44
CA VAL A 22 -26.82 -1.18 3.84
C VAL A 22 -26.04 -0.55 5.01
N LEU A 23 -25.98 0.79 5.06
CA LEU A 23 -25.30 1.55 6.12
C LEU A 23 -26.13 1.70 7.40
N GLN A 24 -27.44 1.46 7.32
CA GLN A 24 -28.39 1.54 8.44
C GLN A 24 -28.74 0.15 9.00
N ASP A 25 -27.98 -0.89 8.65
CA ASP A 25 -28.13 -2.25 9.17
C ASP A 25 -28.09 -2.25 10.71
N PRO A 26 -29.20 -2.57 11.41
CA PRO A 26 -29.28 -2.44 12.87
C PRO A 26 -28.36 -3.44 13.61
N ASP A 27 -27.91 -4.49 12.93
CA ASP A 27 -27.02 -5.52 13.51
C ASP A 27 -25.53 -5.13 13.42
N VAL A 28 -25.22 -4.03 12.72
CA VAL A 28 -23.84 -3.58 12.50
C VAL A 28 -23.66 -2.12 12.88
N ASP A 29 -22.99 -1.88 14.01
CA ASP A 29 -22.52 -0.54 14.38
C ASP A 29 -21.32 -0.17 13.50
N VAL A 30 -21.57 0.63 12.46
CA VAL A 30 -20.56 1.14 11.52
C VAL A 30 -19.74 2.30 12.06
N GLY A 31 -20.03 2.77 13.28
CA GLY A 31 -19.38 3.92 13.90
C GLY A 31 -19.51 5.20 13.06
N ARG A 32 -18.40 5.92 12.92
CA ARG A 32 -18.31 7.10 12.04
C ARG A 32 -18.01 6.65 10.62
N ALA A 33 -18.85 7.02 9.67
CA ALA A 33 -18.68 6.72 8.26
C ALA A 33 -18.49 8.00 7.43
N SER A 34 -17.53 7.96 6.51
CA SER A 34 -17.41 8.87 5.37
C SER A 34 -17.51 8.01 4.12
N VAL A 35 -18.52 8.25 3.28
CA VAL A 35 -18.80 7.46 2.07
C VAL A 35 -19.05 8.40 0.91
N TYR A 36 -18.42 8.10 -0.22
CA TYR A 36 -18.63 8.83 -1.46
C TYR A 36 -18.58 7.88 -2.63
N VAL A 37 -19.58 7.97 -3.52
CA VAL A 37 -19.70 7.21 -4.75
C VAL A 37 -20.04 8.17 -5.87
N LYS A 38 -19.35 8.05 -7.00
CA LYS A 38 -19.50 8.90 -8.18
C LYS A 38 -19.45 8.04 -9.45
N ALA A 39 -20.26 8.38 -10.46
CA ALA A 39 -20.05 7.83 -11.79
C ALA A 39 -18.70 8.35 -12.34
N LEU A 40 -17.88 7.48 -12.93
CA LEU A 40 -16.57 7.87 -13.46
C LEU A 40 -16.73 8.97 -14.53
N GLY A 41 -16.19 10.16 -14.28
CA GLY A 41 -16.32 11.32 -15.16
C GLY A 41 -17.72 11.97 -15.16
N GLY A 42 -18.62 11.53 -14.27
CA GLY A 42 -20.01 11.98 -14.19
C GLY A 42 -20.35 12.64 -12.86
N GLU A 43 -21.58 12.45 -12.37
CA GLU A 43 -22.07 13.05 -11.13
C GLU A 43 -21.96 12.13 -9.91
N ALA A 44 -22.08 12.73 -8.72
CA ALA A 44 -22.16 11.98 -7.47
C ALA A 44 -23.44 11.14 -7.42
N VAL A 45 -23.31 9.88 -7.00
CA VAL A 45 -24.40 8.91 -6.87
C VAL A 45 -24.82 8.76 -5.41
N TYR A 46 -23.86 8.80 -4.49
CA TYR A 46 -24.12 8.70 -3.06
C TYR A 46 -23.05 9.46 -2.27
N ALA A 47 -23.47 10.13 -1.20
CA ALA A 47 -22.59 10.83 -0.29
C ALA A 47 -23.13 10.77 1.15
N LEU A 48 -22.30 10.31 2.08
CA LEU A 48 -22.56 10.34 3.51
C LEU A 48 -21.34 10.93 4.21
N SER A 49 -21.50 12.08 4.86
CA SER A 49 -20.40 12.83 5.49
C SER A 49 -19.14 12.87 4.61
N PRO A 50 -19.27 13.18 3.30
CA PRO A 50 -18.26 12.88 2.29
C PRO A 50 -16.96 13.66 2.50
N ASP A 51 -17.04 14.79 3.20
CA ASP A 51 -15.92 15.70 3.47
C ASP A 51 -15.36 15.52 4.89
N THR A 52 -15.92 14.61 5.70
CA THR A 52 -15.40 14.32 7.05
C THR A 52 -14.09 13.53 6.97
N PRO A 53 -12.96 14.09 7.42
CA PRO A 53 -11.68 13.38 7.44
C PRO A 53 -11.68 12.28 8.50
N LEU A 54 -11.41 11.05 8.07
CA LEU A 54 -11.28 9.86 8.92
C LEU A 54 -9.90 9.20 8.73
N ILE A 55 -9.53 8.27 9.62
CA ILE A 55 -8.31 7.45 9.47
C ILE A 55 -8.51 6.52 8.28
N PRO A 56 -7.74 6.68 7.18
CA PRO A 56 -7.91 5.90 5.96
C PRO A 56 -7.28 4.51 6.04
N ALA A 57 -6.43 4.25 7.03
CA ALA A 57 -5.53 3.09 7.04
C ALA A 57 -4.80 2.97 5.67
N SER A 58 -4.58 1.74 5.17
CA SER A 58 -3.83 1.50 3.93
C SER A 58 -4.46 2.01 2.64
N THR A 59 -5.65 2.61 2.65
CA THR A 59 -6.16 3.32 1.45
C THR A 59 -5.38 4.60 1.16
N ILE A 60 -4.63 5.16 2.13
CA ILE A 60 -3.69 6.26 1.88
C ILE A 60 -2.60 5.89 0.86
N LYS A 61 -2.31 4.60 0.66
CA LYS A 61 -1.34 4.16 -0.36
C LYS A 61 -1.76 4.57 -1.78
N ILE A 62 -3.04 4.88 -2.01
CA ILE A 62 -3.53 5.52 -3.25
C ILE A 62 -2.86 6.89 -3.43
N VAL A 63 -2.76 7.70 -2.37
CA VAL A 63 -2.05 8.99 -2.37
C VAL A 63 -0.58 8.78 -2.73
N THR A 64 0.09 7.84 -2.05
CA THR A 64 1.49 7.50 -2.30
C THR A 64 1.74 7.11 -3.75
N ALA A 65 0.91 6.21 -4.30
CA ALA A 65 1.03 5.77 -5.68
C ALA A 65 0.75 6.90 -6.68
N ALA A 66 -0.33 7.68 -6.47
CA ALA A 66 -0.69 8.78 -7.36
C ALA A 66 0.39 9.87 -7.37
N TYR A 67 0.96 10.17 -6.20
CA TYR A 67 2.06 11.12 -6.06
C TYR A 67 3.32 10.64 -6.80
N ALA A 68 3.70 9.37 -6.63
CA ALA A 68 4.83 8.78 -7.34
C ALA A 68 4.63 8.76 -8.87
N PHE A 69 3.44 8.37 -9.32
CA PHE A 69 3.08 8.39 -10.75
C PHE A 69 3.15 9.79 -11.33
N HIS A 70 2.75 10.81 -10.57
CA HIS A 70 2.77 12.20 -11.02
C HIS A 70 4.19 12.77 -11.10
N VAL A 71 5.01 12.56 -10.08
CA VAL A 71 6.35 13.18 -9.98
C VAL A 71 7.40 12.40 -10.74
N LEU A 72 7.40 11.07 -10.64
CA LEU A 72 8.44 10.21 -11.20
C LEU A 72 8.05 9.65 -12.56
N GLY A 73 6.75 9.51 -12.81
CA GLY A 73 6.25 8.71 -13.92
C GLY A 73 6.30 7.20 -13.60
N PRO A 74 5.46 6.39 -14.27
CA PRO A 74 5.37 4.96 -14.00
C PRO A 74 6.63 4.17 -14.39
N ASP A 75 7.45 4.71 -15.29
CA ASP A 75 8.61 4.02 -15.88
C ASP A 75 9.93 4.37 -15.17
N TYR A 76 9.91 5.28 -14.19
CA TYR A 76 11.09 5.56 -13.36
C TYR A 76 11.53 4.32 -12.60
N SER A 77 12.84 4.10 -12.51
CA SER A 77 13.46 3.00 -11.77
C SER A 77 14.56 3.55 -10.86
N PRO A 78 14.42 3.42 -9.53
CA PRO A 78 15.52 3.64 -8.60
C PRO A 78 16.75 2.80 -8.97
N THR A 79 17.95 3.27 -8.63
CA THR A 79 19.19 2.57 -8.93
C THR A 79 19.97 2.23 -7.67
N THR A 80 20.60 1.06 -7.66
CA THR A 80 21.63 0.71 -6.68
C THR A 80 22.97 0.70 -7.43
N LEU A 81 23.95 1.42 -6.90
CA LEU A 81 25.25 1.62 -7.54
C LEU A 81 26.34 0.89 -6.78
N ALA A 82 27.31 0.34 -7.50
CA ALA A 82 28.54 -0.18 -6.95
C ALA A 82 29.73 0.26 -7.80
N TRP A 83 30.84 0.61 -7.17
CA TRP A 83 32.08 0.94 -7.88
C TRP A 83 33.29 0.59 -7.03
N ARG A 84 34.44 0.46 -7.69
CA ARG A 84 35.73 0.29 -7.04
C ARG A 84 36.56 1.55 -7.26
N ASP A 85 37.23 2.01 -6.21
CA ASP A 85 38.24 3.06 -6.28
C ASP A 85 39.45 2.63 -5.43
N GLY A 86 40.58 2.37 -6.09
CA GLY A 86 41.75 1.78 -5.44
C GLY A 86 41.46 0.41 -4.80
N ASP A 87 41.77 0.30 -3.51
CA ASP A 87 41.57 -0.90 -2.66
C ASP A 87 40.18 -0.94 -1.99
N ALA A 88 39.33 0.04 -2.28
CA ALA A 88 38.00 0.16 -1.69
C ALA A 88 36.90 -0.12 -2.71
N VAL A 89 35.85 -0.79 -2.25
CA VAL A 89 34.60 -1.01 -2.99
C VAL A 89 33.46 -0.34 -2.26
N PHE A 90 32.60 0.32 -3.04
CA PHE A 90 31.50 1.12 -2.53
C PHE A 90 30.17 0.57 -3.04
N LEU A 91 29.13 0.63 -2.21
CA LEU A 91 27.75 0.26 -2.53
C LEU A 91 26.80 1.36 -2.05
N ALA A 92 26.02 1.95 -2.94
CA ALA A 92 25.06 3.00 -2.58
C ALA A 92 23.64 2.60 -3.00
N GLY A 93 22.71 2.55 -2.03
CA GLY A 93 21.31 2.25 -2.28
C GLY A 93 20.49 3.49 -2.65
N GLY A 94 19.78 3.45 -3.78
CA GLY A 94 18.92 4.54 -4.25
C GLY A 94 17.44 4.39 -3.92
N GLY A 95 17.06 3.49 -3.00
CA GLY A 95 15.67 3.30 -2.57
C GLY A 95 14.87 2.28 -3.36
N ASP A 96 15.48 1.16 -3.77
CA ASP A 96 14.73 -0.01 -4.26
C ASP A 96 14.26 -0.89 -3.08
N PRO A 97 12.96 -0.93 -2.75
CA PRO A 97 12.47 -1.76 -1.66
C PRO A 97 12.41 -3.25 -2.01
N GLY A 98 12.63 -3.65 -3.27
CA GLY A 98 12.56 -5.05 -3.66
C GLY A 98 13.87 -5.61 -4.18
N LEU A 99 15.02 -4.98 -3.93
CA LEU A 99 16.30 -5.51 -4.39
C LEU A 99 16.44 -6.98 -3.91
N GLN A 100 16.83 -7.88 -4.80
CA GLN A 100 16.96 -9.31 -4.51
C GLN A 100 18.41 -9.68 -4.16
N ILE A 101 18.59 -10.88 -3.61
CA ILE A 101 19.92 -11.39 -3.25
C ILE A 101 20.81 -11.51 -4.49
N GLU A 102 20.26 -12.07 -5.56
CA GLU A 102 20.97 -12.37 -6.79
C GLU A 102 21.43 -11.07 -7.48
N GLU A 103 20.65 -10.00 -7.35
CA GLU A 103 21.01 -8.66 -7.86
C GLU A 103 22.20 -8.06 -7.08
N LEU A 104 22.26 -8.26 -5.76
CA LEU A 104 23.39 -7.82 -4.92
C LEU A 104 24.65 -8.65 -5.19
N GLU A 105 24.51 -9.96 -5.33
CA GLU A 105 25.63 -10.86 -5.65
C GLU A 105 26.19 -10.56 -7.06
N ALA A 106 25.32 -10.27 -8.02
CA ALA A 106 25.73 -9.84 -9.36
C ALA A 106 26.48 -8.51 -9.34
N LEU A 107 26.07 -7.53 -8.52
CA LEU A 107 26.81 -6.27 -8.35
C LEU A 107 28.20 -6.52 -7.74
N ALA A 108 28.29 -7.37 -6.71
CA ALA A 108 29.55 -7.69 -6.05
C ALA A 108 30.53 -8.36 -7.03
N ALA A 109 30.03 -9.28 -7.86
CA ALA A 109 30.80 -9.92 -8.93
C ALA A 109 31.24 -8.91 -10.00
N ALA A 110 30.35 -8.00 -10.41
CA ALA A 110 30.65 -7.01 -11.45
C ALA A 110 31.76 -6.03 -11.08
N VAL A 111 31.86 -5.64 -9.80
CA VAL A 111 32.97 -4.82 -9.29
C VAL A 111 34.14 -5.66 -8.76
N GLY A 112 34.04 -6.99 -8.82
CA GLY A 112 35.09 -7.93 -8.47
C GLY A 112 35.49 -7.93 -7.00
N VAL A 113 34.53 -7.85 -6.07
CA VAL A 113 34.79 -7.88 -4.61
C VAL A 113 35.52 -9.16 -4.20
N THR A 114 36.53 -9.00 -3.35
CA THR A 114 37.29 -10.06 -2.70
C THR A 114 37.20 -9.93 -1.17
N PRO A 115 37.51 -10.99 -0.39
CA PRO A 115 37.54 -10.91 1.07
C PRO A 115 38.58 -9.93 1.65
N ALA A 116 39.58 -9.52 0.87
CA ALA A 116 40.64 -8.60 1.31
C ALA A 116 40.27 -7.12 1.13
N ASP A 117 39.22 -6.81 0.35
CA ASP A 117 38.84 -5.44 0.04
C ASP A 117 38.23 -4.72 1.25
N LYS A 118 38.46 -3.41 1.32
CA LYS A 118 37.68 -2.51 2.17
C LYS A 118 36.35 -2.26 1.48
N VAL A 119 35.24 -2.66 2.10
CA VAL A 119 33.91 -2.48 1.50
C VAL A 119 33.10 -1.48 2.33
N TYR A 120 32.61 -0.44 1.67
CA TYR A 120 31.80 0.61 2.27
C TYR A 120 30.41 0.65 1.64
N PHE A 121 29.38 0.89 2.44
CA PHE A 121 28.03 1.06 1.92
C PHE A 121 27.33 2.31 2.47
N ASP A 122 26.49 2.90 1.63
CA ASP A 122 25.62 4.03 1.97
C ASP A 122 24.15 3.66 1.76
N ASP A 123 23.37 3.79 2.83
CA ASP A 123 21.92 3.61 2.85
C ASP A 123 21.18 4.90 3.27
N GLN A 124 21.86 6.05 3.24
CA GLN A 124 21.37 7.36 3.67
C GLN A 124 20.82 8.22 2.54
N PHE A 125 20.58 7.68 1.35
CA PHE A 125 19.87 8.41 0.28
C PHE A 125 18.52 8.97 0.77
N LEU A 126 17.82 8.23 1.64
CA LEU A 126 16.59 8.67 2.31
C LEU A 126 16.84 9.36 3.66
N GLY A 127 18.08 9.49 4.11
CA GLY A 127 18.45 10.00 5.43
C GLY A 127 18.50 8.91 6.51
N PRO A 128 18.78 9.31 7.78
CA PRO A 128 19.02 8.36 8.88
C PRO A 128 17.73 7.80 9.51
N GLU A 129 16.57 8.42 9.25
CA GLU A 129 15.30 7.97 9.83
C GLU A 129 14.92 6.55 9.36
N ARG A 130 14.67 5.66 10.33
CA ARG A 130 14.30 4.25 10.08
C ARG A 130 12.81 3.97 10.29
N TYR A 131 12.11 4.78 11.09
CA TYR A 131 10.68 4.61 11.37
C TYR A 131 9.97 5.94 11.19
N ALA A 132 8.71 5.91 10.74
CA ALA A 132 7.92 7.12 10.70
C ALA A 132 7.71 7.63 12.13
N PRO A 133 7.87 8.94 12.41
CA PRO A 133 7.76 9.47 13.77
C PRO A 133 6.39 9.25 14.44
N THR A 134 5.36 8.99 13.64
CA THR A 134 3.97 8.84 14.10
C THR A 134 3.49 7.39 14.17
N TRP A 135 4.39 6.41 13.95
CA TRP A 135 4.05 5.00 14.09
C TRP A 135 3.84 4.61 15.56
N PRO A 136 2.76 3.87 15.89
CA PRO A 136 2.58 3.35 17.23
C PRO A 136 3.72 2.39 17.62
N GLN A 137 4.26 2.53 18.84
CA GLN A 137 5.39 1.72 19.30
C GLN A 137 5.10 0.21 19.30
N GLY A 138 3.85 -0.19 19.56
CA GLY A 138 3.44 -1.59 19.49
C GLY A 138 3.49 -2.17 18.07
N ASP A 139 3.25 -1.34 17.06
CA ASP A 139 3.17 -1.75 15.67
C ASP A 139 4.56 -1.90 15.01
N ILE A 140 5.56 -1.16 15.50
CA ILE A 140 6.97 -1.24 15.06
C ILE A 140 7.57 -2.64 15.27
N ARG A 141 7.04 -3.41 16.23
CA ARG A 141 7.52 -4.77 16.54
C ARG A 141 6.89 -5.85 15.67
N MET A 142 5.93 -5.50 14.83
CA MET A 142 5.19 -6.44 14.01
C MET A 142 5.82 -6.55 12.61
N GLY A 143 5.54 -7.65 11.89
CA GLY A 143 6.08 -7.91 10.54
C GLY A 143 5.79 -6.81 9.49
N TYR A 144 4.86 -5.90 9.77
CA TYR A 144 4.48 -4.77 8.92
C TYR A 144 5.07 -3.41 9.36
N GLY A 145 5.69 -3.33 10.52
CA GLY A 145 6.30 -2.11 11.10
C GLY A 145 7.82 -2.07 10.93
N GLN A 146 8.31 -2.56 9.79
CA GLN A 146 9.74 -2.75 9.52
C GLN A 146 10.50 -1.42 9.42
N PRO A 147 11.79 -1.38 9.86
CA PRO A 147 12.66 -0.25 9.56
C PRO A 147 12.82 -0.03 8.04
N ILE A 148 12.90 1.23 7.64
CA ILE A 148 13.03 1.67 6.25
C ILE A 148 14.45 2.12 5.98
N SER A 149 15.01 1.66 4.86
CA SER A 149 16.37 1.94 4.41
C SER A 149 16.38 2.15 2.89
N ALA A 150 17.27 3.01 2.39
CA ALA A 150 17.46 3.19 0.95
C ALA A 150 18.14 1.98 0.28
N LEU A 151 18.79 1.13 1.08
CA LEU A 151 19.34 -0.15 0.67
C LEU A 151 18.58 -1.25 1.42
N THR A 152 17.77 -2.04 0.72
CA THR A 152 16.90 -3.05 1.34
C THR A 152 16.84 -4.30 0.47
N VAL A 153 17.18 -5.46 1.03
CA VAL A 153 17.10 -6.76 0.35
C VAL A 153 15.81 -7.51 0.69
N ASN A 154 15.16 -8.12 -0.30
CA ASN A 154 13.94 -8.95 -0.16
C ASN A 154 12.79 -8.25 0.58
N GLY A 155 12.59 -6.95 0.37
CA GLY A 155 11.59 -6.20 1.14
C GLY A 155 11.97 -5.96 2.59
N GLY A 156 13.21 -6.29 2.98
CA GLY A 156 13.78 -6.26 4.33
C GLY A 156 13.16 -7.29 5.26
N ARG A 157 12.89 -8.48 4.70
CA ARG A 157 12.27 -9.60 5.41
C ARG A 157 13.04 -10.89 5.19
N ALA A 158 12.94 -11.77 6.18
CA ALA A 158 13.38 -13.15 6.08
C ALA A 158 12.24 -14.09 6.45
N GLU A 159 12.10 -15.21 5.74
CA GLU A 159 11.12 -16.22 6.08
C GLU A 159 11.65 -17.14 7.17
N VAL A 160 10.85 -17.43 8.18
CA VAL A 160 11.18 -18.42 9.21
C VAL A 160 10.56 -19.75 8.80
N TRP A 161 11.40 -20.77 8.71
CA TRP A 161 11.02 -22.13 8.35
C TRP A 161 11.32 -23.08 9.51
N VAL A 162 10.42 -24.04 9.72
CA VAL A 162 10.60 -25.13 10.69
C VAL A 162 10.50 -26.46 9.98
N GLU A 163 11.40 -27.37 10.32
CA GLU A 163 11.44 -28.75 9.82
C GLU A 163 11.85 -29.66 10.97
N GLY A 164 10.91 -30.47 11.46
CA GLY A 164 11.11 -31.26 12.68
C GLY A 164 11.36 -30.37 13.90
N ASP A 165 12.54 -30.53 14.50
CA ASP A 165 13.07 -29.76 15.64
C ASP A 165 14.11 -28.70 15.22
N ARG A 166 14.21 -28.38 13.92
CA ARG A 166 15.09 -27.33 13.39
C ARG A 166 14.29 -26.13 12.91
N ALA A 167 14.73 -24.93 13.29
CA ALA A 167 14.29 -23.68 12.70
C ALA A 167 15.45 -23.03 11.91
N TYR A 168 15.14 -22.42 10.77
CA TYR A 168 16.12 -21.75 9.91
C TYR A 168 15.45 -20.67 9.07
N PHE A 169 16.24 -19.77 8.47
CA PHE A 169 15.72 -18.72 7.60
C PHE A 169 15.86 -19.08 6.13
N LYS A 170 14.89 -18.63 5.31
CA LYS A 170 15.00 -18.61 3.85
C LYS A 170 14.82 -17.19 3.29
N PRO A 171 15.46 -16.87 2.15
CA PRO A 171 16.51 -17.68 1.49
C PRO A 171 17.86 -17.65 2.24
N ARG A 172 18.05 -16.70 3.17
CA ARG A 172 19.31 -16.52 3.93
C ARG A 172 19.03 -16.08 5.37
N ASN A 173 20.00 -16.28 6.26
CA ASN A 173 19.94 -15.86 7.67
C ASN A 173 20.09 -14.34 7.87
N PHE A 174 20.78 -13.63 6.97
CA PHE A 174 21.04 -12.18 7.08
C PHE A 174 21.71 -11.73 8.40
N GLY A 175 22.35 -12.65 9.13
CA GLY A 175 22.97 -12.35 10.43
C GLY A 175 22.01 -12.38 11.62
N LEU A 176 20.79 -12.89 11.44
CA LEU A 176 19.85 -13.12 12.54
C LEU A 176 20.28 -14.33 13.39
N THR A 177 19.89 -14.31 14.66
CA THR A 177 20.08 -15.44 15.58
C THR A 177 18.73 -16.10 15.82
N ILE A 178 18.66 -17.42 15.67
CA ILE A 178 17.50 -18.19 16.12
C ILE A 178 17.75 -18.64 17.55
N VAL A 179 16.81 -18.37 18.44
CA VAL A 179 16.81 -18.89 19.82
C VAL A 179 15.73 -19.96 19.91
N PRO A 180 16.04 -21.23 19.56
CA PRO A 180 15.05 -22.28 19.54
C PRO A 180 14.70 -22.70 20.98
N ARG A 181 13.39 -22.80 21.25
CA ARG A 181 12.82 -23.56 22.37
C ARG A 181 11.85 -24.58 21.80
N LEU A 182 12.39 -25.50 21.01
CA LEU A 182 11.64 -26.50 20.26
C LEU A 182 11.51 -27.79 21.08
N SER A 183 10.34 -28.41 21.06
CA SER A 183 10.08 -29.70 21.71
C SER A 183 9.55 -30.68 20.67
N ARG A 184 10.05 -31.92 20.68
CA ARG A 184 9.49 -33.00 19.85
C ARG A 184 8.08 -33.33 20.33
N GLY A 185 7.09 -32.98 19.53
CA GLY A 185 5.68 -33.22 19.85
C GLY A 185 4.85 -32.11 19.23
N GLY A 186 4.00 -32.47 18.26
CA GLY A 186 3.24 -31.49 17.52
C GLY A 186 2.38 -30.60 18.41
N GLY A 187 2.54 -29.30 18.19
CA GLY A 187 1.81 -28.18 18.77
C GLY A 187 2.06 -26.97 17.87
N GLY A 188 1.18 -25.97 17.89
CA GLY A 188 1.34 -24.79 17.03
C GLY A 188 2.73 -24.14 17.21
N VAL A 189 3.40 -23.81 16.11
CA VAL A 189 4.68 -23.09 16.15
C VAL A 189 4.38 -21.64 16.48
N ARG A 190 5.08 -21.09 17.48
CA ARG A 190 5.04 -19.66 17.79
C ARG A 190 6.42 -19.05 17.57
N VAL A 191 6.43 -17.94 16.86
CA VAL A 191 7.61 -17.12 16.60
C VAL A 191 7.50 -15.83 17.41
N ASP A 192 8.56 -15.51 18.15
CA ASP A 192 8.70 -14.26 18.91
C ASP A 192 9.88 -13.46 18.33
N HIS A 193 9.69 -12.16 18.19
CA HIS A 193 10.60 -11.28 17.45
C HIS A 193 11.26 -10.32 18.43
N ASP A 194 12.56 -10.49 18.67
CA ASP A 194 13.38 -9.47 19.33
C ASP A 194 14.30 -8.81 18.30
N SER A 195 13.74 -7.81 17.62
CA SER A 195 14.47 -7.04 16.61
C SER A 195 15.66 -6.27 17.19
N ARG A 196 15.67 -5.93 18.48
CA ARG A 196 16.81 -5.26 19.13
C ARG A 196 17.96 -6.22 19.37
N ALA A 197 17.65 -7.47 19.74
CA ALA A 197 18.64 -8.51 19.93
C ALA A 197 19.04 -9.24 18.64
N TRP A 198 18.52 -8.83 17.48
CA TRP A 198 18.68 -9.57 16.21
C TRP A 198 18.27 -11.04 16.35
N ALA A 199 17.29 -11.31 17.21
CA ALA A 199 16.95 -12.66 17.64
C ALA A 199 15.50 -13.01 17.33
N VAL A 200 15.29 -14.27 16.92
CA VAL A 200 13.97 -14.84 16.65
C VAL A 200 13.80 -16.07 17.53
N GLY A 201 12.88 -15.97 18.50
CA GLY A 201 12.49 -17.10 19.32
C GLY A 201 11.54 -17.99 18.54
N VAL A 202 11.83 -19.29 18.43
CA VAL A 202 10.93 -20.26 17.80
C VAL A 202 10.60 -21.36 18.80
N THR A 203 9.31 -21.51 19.10
CA THR A 203 8.79 -22.49 20.05
C THR A 203 7.85 -23.48 19.35
N GLY A 204 7.84 -24.75 19.80
CA GLY A 204 7.02 -25.84 19.22
C GLY A 204 7.80 -26.78 18.30
N GLY A 205 7.16 -27.27 17.23
CA GLY A 205 7.79 -28.16 16.22
C GLY A 205 6.83 -28.54 15.09
N ALA A 206 7.37 -28.90 13.92
CA ALA A 206 6.57 -29.29 12.75
C ALA A 206 6.46 -30.83 12.64
N LYS A 207 5.25 -31.36 12.38
CA LYS A 207 5.02 -32.80 12.27
C LYS A 207 5.54 -33.43 10.97
N SER A 208 5.57 -32.69 9.85
CA SER A 208 6.02 -33.21 8.56
C SER A 208 6.50 -32.11 7.62
N GLY A 209 7.69 -32.28 7.08
CA GLY A 209 8.28 -31.43 6.04
C GLY A 209 8.61 -30.00 6.48
N PRO A 210 9.33 -29.26 5.64
CA PRO A 210 9.60 -27.85 5.88
C PRO A 210 8.31 -27.03 5.74
N ILE A 211 7.96 -26.31 6.80
CA ILE A 211 6.83 -25.36 6.79
C ILE A 211 7.33 -23.95 7.03
N ARG A 212 6.82 -22.97 6.26
CA ARG A 212 7.01 -21.56 6.58
C ARG A 212 6.09 -21.18 7.73
N VAL A 213 6.67 -20.76 8.85
CA VAL A 213 5.93 -20.48 10.09
C VAL A 213 5.71 -19.00 10.31
N ASP A 214 6.60 -18.15 9.80
CA ASP A 214 6.45 -16.69 9.91
C ASP A 214 7.35 -15.95 8.90
N THR A 215 7.23 -14.63 8.87
CA THR A 215 8.15 -13.71 8.19
C THR A 215 8.60 -12.65 9.18
N VAL A 216 9.91 -12.57 9.41
CA VAL A 216 10.52 -11.61 10.34
C VAL A 216 11.06 -10.40 9.59
N VAL A 217 11.11 -9.27 10.30
CA VAL A 217 11.73 -8.04 9.82
C VAL A 217 13.24 -8.07 10.02
N LEU A 218 14.00 -7.55 9.05
CA LEU A 218 15.43 -7.32 9.23
C LEU A 218 15.64 -6.08 10.12
N PRO A 219 16.36 -6.19 11.26
CA PRO A 219 16.57 -5.08 12.19
C PRO A 219 17.32 -3.88 11.57
N ASP A 220 18.23 -4.18 10.64
CA ASP A 220 18.98 -3.20 9.87
C ASP A 220 19.03 -3.64 8.40
N PRO A 221 18.00 -3.29 7.59
CA PRO A 221 17.90 -3.74 6.22
C PRO A 221 19.09 -3.32 5.35
N GLY A 222 19.67 -2.14 5.62
CA GLY A 222 20.86 -1.64 4.94
C GLY A 222 22.07 -2.50 5.19
N LEU A 223 22.38 -2.79 6.46
CA LEU A 223 23.49 -3.66 6.80
C LEU A 223 23.29 -5.10 6.31
N CYS A 224 22.06 -5.63 6.43
CA CYS A 224 21.74 -6.97 5.93
C CYS A 224 21.96 -7.08 4.41
N ALA A 225 21.50 -6.10 3.63
CA ALA A 225 21.71 -6.04 2.19
C ALA A 225 23.19 -5.88 1.84
N ALA A 226 23.91 -4.98 2.53
CA ALA A 226 25.33 -4.79 2.33
C ALA A 226 26.14 -6.06 2.63
N ARG A 227 25.74 -6.87 3.61
CA ARG A 227 26.38 -8.16 3.93
C ARG A 227 26.06 -9.29 2.96
N VAL A 228 25.00 -9.16 2.17
CA VAL A 228 24.78 -10.04 0.99
C VAL A 228 25.79 -9.69 -0.10
N PHE A 229 25.97 -8.39 -0.36
CA PHE A 229 26.96 -7.90 -1.33
C PHE A 229 28.39 -8.24 -0.91
N ALA A 230 28.79 -7.97 0.34
CA ALA A 230 30.09 -8.33 0.89
C ALA A 230 30.01 -8.50 2.43
N PRO A 231 30.40 -9.66 2.99
CA PRO A 231 30.30 -9.90 4.43
C PRO A 231 31.03 -8.89 5.32
N GLN A 232 32.13 -8.29 4.81
CA GLN A 232 32.95 -7.32 5.51
C GLN A 232 32.50 -5.85 5.35
N ALA A 233 31.35 -5.61 4.71
CA ALA A 233 30.86 -4.25 4.44
C ALA A 233 30.64 -3.42 5.71
N GLN A 234 31.11 -2.18 5.67
CA GLN A 234 31.00 -1.20 6.74
C GLN A 234 30.20 0.02 6.27
N ARG A 235 29.40 0.61 7.14
CA ARG A 235 28.58 1.77 6.78
C ARG A 235 29.47 3.00 6.63
N ALA A 236 29.37 3.68 5.50
CA ALA A 236 29.98 4.98 5.25
C ALA A 236 28.92 5.90 4.62
N PRO A 237 28.46 6.95 5.32
CA PRO A 237 27.43 7.84 4.80
C PRO A 237 27.97 8.83 3.77
N ASN A 238 27.09 9.34 2.92
CA ASN A 238 27.36 10.37 1.91
C ASN A 238 28.38 9.93 0.85
N LEU A 239 28.28 8.69 0.39
CA LEU A 239 29.11 8.22 -0.72
C LEU A 239 28.68 8.93 -2.01
N VAL A 240 29.66 9.48 -2.70
CA VAL A 240 29.46 10.19 -3.98
C VAL A 240 29.96 9.30 -5.10
N PRO A 241 29.12 8.94 -6.08
CA PRO A 241 29.56 8.20 -7.25
C PRO A 241 30.64 8.96 -8.04
N PRO A 242 31.59 8.27 -8.69
CA PRO A 242 32.59 8.90 -9.53
C PRO A 242 32.01 9.84 -10.60
N PRO A 243 32.68 10.95 -10.93
CA PRO A 243 32.29 11.81 -12.04
C PRO A 243 32.53 11.09 -13.39
N PRO A 244 31.99 11.62 -14.51
CA PRO A 244 32.31 11.12 -15.85
C PRO A 244 33.82 11.06 -16.08
N GLY A 245 34.32 9.91 -16.56
CA GLY A 245 35.75 9.64 -16.75
C GLY A 245 36.47 9.10 -15.51
N GLY A 246 35.80 9.00 -14.36
CA GLY A 246 36.29 8.32 -13.15
C GLY A 246 36.17 6.78 -13.24
N PRO A 247 36.38 6.06 -12.12
CA PRO A 247 36.24 4.62 -12.07
C PRO A 247 34.89 4.11 -12.59
N PRO A 248 34.84 2.92 -13.23
CA PRO A 248 33.62 2.38 -13.79
C PRO A 248 32.59 2.08 -12.70
N ILE A 249 31.33 2.38 -12.99
CA ILE A 249 30.19 2.14 -12.10
C ILE A 249 29.38 0.97 -12.64
N SER A 250 29.14 -0.02 -11.78
CA SER A 250 28.14 -1.07 -11.98
C SER A 250 26.83 -0.64 -11.32
N LEU A 251 25.70 -0.97 -11.94
CA LEU A 251 24.40 -0.62 -11.40
C LEU A 251 23.36 -1.72 -11.61
N VAL A 252 22.40 -1.76 -10.69
CA VAL A 252 21.13 -2.45 -10.84
C VAL A 252 20.03 -1.40 -10.92
N ARG A 253 19.21 -1.47 -11.96
CA ARG A 253 17.96 -0.72 -12.04
C ARG A 253 16.88 -1.54 -11.36
N ALA A 254 16.20 -0.93 -10.40
CA ALA A 254 15.01 -1.49 -9.79
C ALA A 254 13.93 -1.75 -10.85
N ARG A 255 12.92 -2.53 -10.46
CA ARG A 255 11.65 -2.54 -11.20
C ARG A 255 11.05 -1.14 -11.18
N THR A 256 10.24 -0.85 -12.19
CA THR A 256 9.64 0.48 -12.39
C THR A 256 8.69 0.89 -11.27
N ILE A 257 8.40 2.17 -11.12
CA ILE A 257 7.40 2.69 -10.17
C ILE A 257 6.04 2.02 -10.36
N GLU A 258 5.62 1.71 -11.59
CA GLU A 258 4.42 0.90 -11.85
C GLU A 258 4.50 -0.45 -11.12
N THR A 259 5.59 -1.19 -11.30
CA THR A 259 5.76 -2.51 -10.68
C THR A 259 5.85 -2.42 -9.15
N LEU A 260 6.57 -1.43 -8.62
CA LEU A 260 6.70 -1.21 -7.18
C LEU A 260 5.35 -0.82 -6.56
N CYS A 261 4.57 0.04 -7.23
CA CYS A 261 3.23 0.41 -6.80
C CYS A 261 2.25 -0.76 -6.91
N ALA A 262 2.35 -1.61 -7.93
CA ALA A 262 1.54 -2.82 -8.04
C ALA A 262 1.76 -3.74 -6.84
N LYS A 263 3.02 -3.99 -6.46
CA LYS A 263 3.34 -4.75 -5.25
C LYS A 263 2.83 -4.08 -3.97
N MET A 264 3.01 -2.76 -3.85
CA MET A 264 2.51 -1.97 -2.72
C MET A 264 0.99 -2.07 -2.57
N LEU A 265 0.23 -1.84 -3.64
CA LEU A 265 -1.22 -1.72 -3.60
C LEU A 265 -1.91 -3.09 -3.53
N THR A 266 -1.39 -4.09 -4.26
CA THR A 266 -1.92 -5.46 -4.27
C THR A 266 -1.70 -6.16 -2.94
N ASP A 267 -0.46 -6.16 -2.42
CA ASP A 267 -0.08 -6.86 -1.18
C ASP A 267 -0.30 -5.98 0.06
N SER A 268 -0.58 -4.69 -0.12
CA SER A 268 -0.63 -3.69 0.97
C SER A 268 0.69 -3.56 1.74
N ASN A 269 1.82 -3.59 1.02
CA ASN A 269 3.15 -3.61 1.65
C ASN A 269 3.57 -2.22 2.18
N ASN A 270 3.82 -2.13 3.48
CA ASN A 270 4.20 -0.88 4.14
C ASN A 270 5.61 -0.43 3.77
N THR A 271 6.59 -1.33 3.73
CA THR A 271 7.97 -1.00 3.35
C THR A 271 8.01 -0.33 1.97
N TYR A 272 7.29 -0.89 1.01
CA TYR A 272 7.19 -0.31 -0.33
C TYR A 272 6.55 1.08 -0.29
N ALA A 273 5.49 1.26 0.50
CA ALA A 273 4.81 2.54 0.57
C ALA A 273 5.68 3.66 1.16
N GLU A 274 6.42 3.37 2.22
CA GLU A 274 7.29 4.37 2.84
C GLU A 274 8.51 4.67 1.98
N THR A 275 9.11 3.64 1.37
CA THR A 275 10.22 3.84 0.44
C THR A 275 9.77 4.64 -0.79
N ILE A 276 8.64 4.29 -1.42
CA ILE A 276 8.11 5.02 -2.58
C ILE A 276 7.82 6.47 -2.20
N LEU A 277 7.10 6.73 -1.10
CA LEU A 277 6.81 8.09 -0.66
C LEU A 277 8.08 8.92 -0.48
N ARG A 278 9.08 8.38 0.23
CA ARG A 278 10.32 9.09 0.54
C ARG A 278 11.23 9.25 -0.67
N VAL A 279 11.31 8.27 -1.58
CA VAL A 279 12.02 8.41 -2.86
C VAL A 279 11.37 9.52 -3.68
N THR A 280 10.04 9.55 -3.78
CA THR A 280 9.31 10.62 -4.49
C THR A 280 9.59 11.99 -3.86
N GLY A 281 9.51 12.11 -2.53
CA GLY A 281 9.85 13.34 -1.81
C GLY A 281 11.30 13.79 -2.02
N LYS A 282 12.25 12.86 -1.95
CA LYS A 282 13.68 13.09 -2.17
C LYS A 282 13.97 13.66 -3.55
N LEU A 283 13.33 13.11 -4.58
CA LEU A 283 13.53 13.55 -5.95
C LEU A 283 12.77 14.84 -6.27
N ALA A 284 11.65 15.11 -5.59
CA ALA A 284 10.90 16.35 -5.74
C ALA A 284 11.56 17.55 -5.02
N THR A 285 12.17 17.33 -3.85
CA THR A 285 12.57 18.42 -2.93
C THR A 285 14.03 18.39 -2.50
N GLY A 286 14.77 17.31 -2.81
CA GLY A 286 16.13 17.09 -2.34
C GLY A 286 16.23 16.48 -0.93
N SER A 287 15.12 16.35 -0.18
CA SER A 287 15.10 15.76 1.17
C SER A 287 14.41 14.41 1.23
N GLY A 288 15.05 13.43 1.87
CA GLY A 288 14.50 12.09 2.10
C GLY A 288 13.75 11.92 3.42
N ALA A 289 13.64 13.00 4.21
CA ALA A 289 12.97 13.01 5.51
C ALA A 289 11.47 12.69 5.36
N TRP A 290 10.91 11.99 6.34
CA TRP A 290 9.49 11.60 6.28
C TRP A 290 8.55 12.79 6.24
N SER A 291 8.85 13.82 7.04
CA SER A 291 8.07 15.06 7.11
C SER A 291 7.99 15.75 5.77
N ASP A 292 9.09 15.77 5.03
CA ASP A 292 9.21 16.53 3.77
C ASP A 292 8.52 15.76 2.64
N ALA A 293 8.68 14.44 2.62
CA ALA A 293 7.95 13.57 1.69
C ALA A 293 6.42 13.62 1.92
N ALA A 294 5.98 13.63 3.19
CA ALA A 294 4.57 13.78 3.53
C ALA A 294 4.01 15.15 3.14
N GLN A 295 4.76 16.23 3.38
CA GLN A 295 4.41 17.58 2.93
C GLN A 295 4.34 17.69 1.40
N GLY A 296 5.26 17.04 0.68
CA GLY A 296 5.24 16.94 -0.78
C GLY A 296 3.98 16.25 -1.29
N ALA A 297 3.56 15.16 -0.65
CA ALA A 297 2.30 14.49 -0.96
C ALA A 297 1.08 15.39 -0.67
N GLU A 298 1.06 16.14 0.43
CA GLU A 298 -0.02 17.10 0.68
C GLU A 298 -0.04 18.27 -0.31
N ALA A 299 1.12 18.79 -0.71
CA ALA A 299 1.22 19.81 -1.74
C ALA A 299 0.68 19.31 -3.08
N PHE A 300 0.97 18.04 -3.42
CA PHE A 300 0.36 17.36 -4.55
C PHE A 300 -1.17 17.25 -4.41
N LEU A 301 -1.70 16.86 -3.24
CA LEU A 301 -3.16 16.81 -3.03
C LEU A 301 -3.82 18.18 -3.21
N ARG A 302 -3.18 19.26 -2.74
CA ARG A 302 -3.65 20.64 -2.95
C ARG A 302 -3.60 21.05 -4.42
N SER A 303 -2.57 20.66 -5.17
CA SER A 303 -2.48 20.95 -6.61
C SER A 303 -3.51 20.19 -7.44
N ARG A 304 -4.14 19.16 -6.86
CA ARG A 304 -5.30 18.43 -7.40
C ARG A 304 -6.64 19.00 -6.95
N GLU A 305 -6.64 20.21 -6.42
CA GLU A 305 -7.82 20.96 -5.98
C GLU A 305 -8.64 20.22 -4.90
N LEU A 306 -8.00 19.32 -4.14
CA LEU A 306 -8.64 18.70 -2.99
C LEU A 306 -8.75 19.73 -1.87
N ALA A 307 -9.94 19.79 -1.26
CA ALA A 307 -10.26 20.79 -0.24
C ALA A 307 -9.29 20.72 0.95
N PRO A 308 -8.76 21.85 1.46
CA PRO A 308 -7.99 21.87 2.69
C PRO A 308 -8.78 21.28 3.87
N GLY A 309 -8.09 20.63 4.80
CA GLY A 309 -8.71 20.07 6.01
C GLY A 309 -9.42 18.73 5.82
N THR A 310 -9.60 18.25 4.58
CA THR A 310 -10.18 16.93 4.31
C THR A 310 -9.12 15.82 4.22
N PHE A 311 -7.84 16.17 4.28
CA PHE A 311 -6.73 15.22 4.26
C PHE A 311 -5.58 15.65 5.16
N ARG A 312 -4.78 14.67 5.58
CA ARG A 312 -3.48 14.83 6.24
C ARG A 312 -2.62 13.61 5.93
N VAL A 313 -1.42 13.82 5.43
CA VAL A 313 -0.46 12.74 5.17
C VAL A 313 0.59 12.77 6.28
N ALA A 314 0.74 11.65 6.99
CA ALA A 314 1.70 11.47 8.06
C ALA A 314 2.74 10.40 7.72
N ASP A 315 2.33 9.40 6.93
CA ASP A 315 3.18 8.37 6.36
C ASP A 315 2.59 7.90 5.01
N GLY A 316 3.32 7.05 4.28
CA GLY A 316 2.88 6.54 2.98
C GLY A 316 2.04 5.28 3.08
N SER A 317 2.15 4.52 4.17
CA SER A 317 1.54 3.21 4.34
C SER A 317 0.16 3.23 4.99
N GLY A 318 -0.16 4.27 5.76
CA GLY A 318 -1.40 4.32 6.53
C GLY A 318 -1.32 3.61 7.86
N LEU A 319 -0.12 3.27 8.35
CA LEU A 319 0.07 2.72 9.69
C LEU A 319 -0.06 3.81 10.76
N SER A 320 0.36 5.03 10.42
CA SER A 320 0.14 6.20 11.26
C SER A 320 -1.36 6.49 11.42
N ARG A 321 -1.80 6.50 12.67
CA ARG A 321 -3.14 6.97 13.07
C ARG A 321 -3.32 8.48 12.89
N ALA A 322 -2.27 9.21 12.51
CA ALA A 322 -2.33 10.64 12.27
C ALA A 322 -2.70 10.99 10.82
N ASN A 323 -2.73 10.00 9.91
CA ASN A 323 -3.29 10.18 8.57
C ASN A 323 -4.78 10.50 8.62
N ARG A 324 -5.23 11.36 7.71
CA ARG A 324 -6.64 11.67 7.52
C ARG A 324 -6.96 11.70 6.03
N MET A 325 -8.10 11.16 5.64
CA MET A 325 -8.73 11.37 4.33
C MET A 325 -10.24 11.37 4.50
N SER A 326 -10.92 12.27 3.79
CA SER A 326 -12.36 12.16 3.55
C SER A 326 -12.62 11.23 2.37
N ALA A 327 -13.83 10.65 2.30
CA ALA A 327 -14.20 9.81 1.18
C ALA A 327 -14.22 10.58 -0.15
N ARG A 328 -14.70 11.82 -0.15
CA ARG A 328 -14.69 12.66 -1.37
C ARG A 328 -13.27 12.86 -1.86
N SER A 329 -12.33 13.29 -1.01
CA SER A 329 -10.96 13.57 -1.45
C SER A 329 -10.25 12.33 -1.94
N LEU A 330 -10.45 11.18 -1.30
CA LEU A 330 -9.86 9.92 -1.73
C LEU A 330 -10.42 9.43 -3.07
N ALA A 331 -11.74 9.48 -3.25
CA ALA A 331 -12.41 9.09 -4.48
C ALA A 331 -12.11 10.06 -5.64
N SER A 332 -12.08 11.38 -5.38
CA SER A 332 -11.72 12.39 -6.37
C SER A 332 -10.28 12.24 -6.84
N LEU A 333 -9.33 11.99 -5.94
CA LEU A 333 -7.95 11.70 -6.33
C LEU A 333 -7.84 10.45 -7.19
N LEU A 334 -8.55 9.39 -6.80
CA LEU A 334 -8.58 8.14 -7.55
C LEU A 334 -9.17 8.36 -8.95
N GLU A 335 -10.29 9.07 -9.07
CA GLU A 335 -10.90 9.42 -10.37
C GLU A 335 -9.92 10.21 -11.24
N GLN A 336 -9.31 11.29 -10.73
CA GLN A 336 -8.35 12.09 -11.49
C GLN A 336 -7.15 11.25 -11.95
N THR A 337 -6.70 10.29 -11.14
CA THR A 337 -5.61 9.39 -11.50
C THR A 337 -6.03 8.40 -12.58
N LEU A 338 -7.23 7.84 -12.48
CA LEU A 338 -7.79 6.90 -13.46
C LEU A 338 -8.10 7.55 -14.81
N LEU A 339 -8.40 8.84 -14.84
CA LEU A 339 -8.66 9.62 -16.06
C LEU A 339 -7.38 10.21 -16.69
N SER A 340 -6.22 10.06 -16.03
CA SER A 340 -4.94 10.48 -16.60
C SER A 340 -4.41 9.50 -17.66
N ASP A 341 -3.41 9.91 -18.43
CA ASP A 341 -2.71 9.06 -19.41
C ASP A 341 -2.15 7.76 -18.78
N ASN A 342 -1.86 7.77 -17.48
CA ASN A 342 -1.36 6.62 -16.73
C ASN A 342 -2.47 5.81 -16.04
N GLY A 343 -3.75 6.13 -16.25
CA GLY A 343 -4.88 5.54 -15.55
C GLY A 343 -4.97 4.02 -15.68
N ALA A 344 -4.70 3.48 -16.87
CA ALA A 344 -4.68 2.03 -17.09
C ALA A 344 -3.53 1.33 -16.34
N LYS A 345 -2.34 1.94 -16.29
CA LYS A 345 -1.20 1.45 -15.50
C LYS A 345 -1.53 1.46 -14.00
N PHE A 346 -2.14 2.54 -13.52
CA PHE A 346 -2.55 2.68 -12.13
C PHE A 346 -3.61 1.66 -11.72
N LEU A 347 -4.65 1.48 -12.55
CA LEU A 347 -5.75 0.55 -12.28
C LEU A 347 -5.23 -0.89 -12.08
N ARG A 348 -4.25 -1.33 -12.88
CA ARG A 348 -3.62 -2.66 -12.77
C ARG A 348 -2.84 -2.87 -11.48
N CYS A 349 -2.48 -1.80 -10.77
CA CYS A 349 -1.78 -1.91 -9.50
C CYS A 349 -2.71 -2.30 -8.34
N LEU A 350 -4.02 -2.04 -8.47
CA LEU A 350 -5.00 -2.28 -7.41
C LEU A 350 -5.35 -3.77 -7.28
N ALA A 351 -5.72 -4.18 -6.07
CA ALA A 351 -6.21 -5.54 -5.83
C ALA A 351 -7.60 -5.73 -6.48
N SER A 352 -7.91 -6.97 -6.83
CA SER A 352 -9.18 -7.38 -7.43
C SER A 352 -9.59 -8.76 -6.89
N PRO A 353 -10.83 -9.23 -7.10
CA PRO A 353 -11.21 -10.59 -6.70
C PRO A 353 -10.24 -11.63 -7.26
N GLY A 354 -9.76 -12.54 -6.40
CA GLY A 354 -8.71 -13.50 -6.75
C GLY A 354 -7.26 -12.98 -6.66
N LEU A 355 -7.04 -11.67 -6.44
CA LEU A 355 -5.72 -11.04 -6.39
C LEU A 355 -5.52 -10.16 -5.13
N GLY A 356 -4.35 -10.28 -4.51
CA GLY A 356 -3.96 -9.44 -3.37
C GLY A 356 -4.93 -9.49 -2.18
N THR A 357 -5.13 -8.34 -1.53
CA THR A 357 -6.01 -8.21 -0.35
C THR A 357 -7.51 -8.43 -0.62
N LEU A 358 -7.92 -8.54 -1.88
CA LEU A 358 -9.29 -8.90 -2.28
C LEU A 358 -9.42 -10.34 -2.77
N ARG A 359 -8.37 -11.17 -2.66
CA ARG A 359 -8.36 -12.56 -3.15
C ARG A 359 -9.61 -13.37 -2.78
N SER A 360 -10.09 -13.23 -1.54
CA SER A 360 -11.24 -13.96 -1.00
C SER A 360 -12.50 -13.10 -0.82
N ARG A 361 -12.56 -11.90 -1.41
CA ARG A 361 -13.68 -10.97 -1.31
C ARG A 361 -14.22 -10.63 -2.69
N LEU A 362 -15.49 -10.22 -2.75
CA LEU A 362 -16.11 -9.65 -3.95
C LEU A 362 -16.04 -10.55 -5.20
N ALA A 363 -16.03 -11.87 -5.01
CA ALA A 363 -16.08 -12.83 -6.11
C ALA A 363 -17.26 -12.53 -7.05
N GLY A 364 -16.99 -12.55 -8.35
CA GLY A 364 -17.97 -12.20 -9.39
C GLY A 364 -18.10 -10.71 -9.70
N CYS A 365 -17.54 -9.80 -8.90
CA CYS A 365 -17.55 -8.36 -9.20
C CYS A 365 -16.35 -7.95 -10.07
N ARG A 366 -16.57 -7.07 -11.05
CA ARG A 366 -15.49 -6.40 -11.79
C ARG A 366 -15.05 -5.16 -11.00
N VAL A 367 -14.20 -5.37 -10.00
CA VAL A 367 -13.75 -4.33 -9.07
C VAL A 367 -12.23 -4.34 -8.91
N TRP A 368 -11.66 -3.14 -8.87
CA TRP A 368 -10.26 -2.87 -8.56
C TRP A 368 -10.21 -1.87 -7.42
N ALA A 369 -9.69 -2.27 -6.27
CA ALA A 369 -9.74 -1.43 -5.08
C ALA A 369 -8.55 -1.66 -4.14
N LYS A 370 -8.30 -0.67 -3.31
CA LYS A 370 -7.41 -0.77 -2.16
C LYS A 370 -8.21 -0.95 -0.88
N THR A 371 -7.78 -1.91 -0.07
CA THR A 371 -8.28 -2.15 1.29
C THR A 371 -7.47 -1.39 2.33
N GLY A 372 -8.06 -1.12 3.49
CA GLY A 372 -7.37 -0.65 4.68
C GLY A 372 -8.02 -1.18 5.95
N THR A 373 -7.20 -1.60 6.91
CA THR A 373 -7.66 -2.06 8.23
C THR A 373 -6.63 -1.68 9.29
N LEU A 374 -7.09 -1.07 10.37
CA LEU A 374 -6.41 -0.93 11.66
C LEU A 374 -7.44 -1.25 12.76
N THR A 375 -7.01 -1.42 14.00
CA THR A 375 -7.95 -1.47 15.14
C THR A 375 -8.80 -0.20 15.16
N GLY A 376 -10.13 -0.36 15.05
CA GLY A 376 -11.09 0.74 15.02
C GLY A 376 -11.17 1.51 13.69
N ALA A 377 -10.51 1.07 12.62
CA ALA A 377 -10.62 1.71 11.30
C ALA A 377 -10.64 0.67 10.17
N SER A 378 -11.57 0.81 9.23
CA SER A 378 -11.60 0.00 8.02
C SER A 378 -12.05 0.84 6.83
N SER A 379 -11.42 0.60 5.68
CA SER A 379 -11.69 1.36 4.47
C SER A 379 -11.56 0.50 3.22
N LEU A 380 -12.29 0.91 2.19
CA LEU A 380 -12.21 0.36 0.85
C LEU A 380 -12.44 1.49 -0.16
N ALA A 381 -11.50 1.69 -1.08
CA ALA A 381 -11.62 2.70 -2.12
C ALA A 381 -11.15 2.13 -3.46
N GLY A 382 -11.87 2.40 -4.54
CA GLY A 382 -11.63 1.73 -5.81
C GLY A 382 -12.57 2.16 -6.93
N MET A 383 -12.50 1.41 -8.02
CA MET A 383 -13.42 1.49 -9.15
C MET A 383 -14.14 0.15 -9.30
N VAL A 384 -15.42 0.21 -9.60
CA VAL A 384 -16.25 -0.95 -9.94
C VAL A 384 -16.93 -0.71 -11.28
N GLU A 385 -16.99 -1.76 -12.09
CA GLU A 385 -17.64 -1.78 -13.39
C GLU A 385 -18.86 -2.70 -13.33
N CYS A 386 -19.99 -2.23 -13.87
CA CYS A 386 -21.18 -3.04 -14.11
C CYS A 386 -21.61 -2.90 -15.57
N THR A 387 -22.17 -3.97 -16.13
CA THR A 387 -22.72 -3.98 -17.49
C THR A 387 -24.22 -4.13 -17.38
N ASP A 388 -24.97 -3.11 -17.79
CA ASP A 388 -26.43 -3.14 -17.81
C ASP A 388 -26.96 -4.19 -18.80
N SER A 389 -28.25 -4.52 -18.69
CA SER A 389 -28.89 -5.52 -19.55
C SER A 389 -28.89 -5.16 -21.04
N ASP A 390 -28.75 -3.87 -21.36
CA ASP A 390 -28.63 -3.36 -22.73
C ASP A 390 -27.19 -3.35 -23.26
N GLY A 391 -26.22 -3.82 -22.46
CA GLY A 391 -24.79 -3.83 -22.79
C GLY A 391 -24.04 -2.56 -22.37
N THR A 392 -24.72 -1.54 -21.81
CA THR A 392 -24.08 -0.31 -21.37
C THR A 392 -23.14 -0.58 -20.20
N VAL A 393 -21.87 -0.22 -20.33
CA VAL A 393 -20.88 -0.33 -19.25
C VAL A 393 -20.91 0.93 -18.40
N ARG A 394 -21.30 0.80 -17.13
CA ARG A 394 -21.15 1.87 -16.13
C ARG A 394 -19.96 1.60 -15.24
N ARG A 395 -19.27 2.69 -14.87
CA ARG A 395 -18.14 2.66 -13.94
C ARG A 395 -18.41 3.62 -12.81
N TYR A 396 -18.18 3.16 -11.59
CA TYR A 396 -18.26 3.97 -10.39
C TYR A 396 -16.92 4.02 -9.69
N VAL A 397 -16.51 5.22 -9.28
CA VAL A 397 -15.40 5.42 -8.34
C VAL A 397 -16.01 5.59 -6.96
N PHE A 398 -15.42 4.94 -5.95
CA PHE A 398 -15.94 4.96 -4.60
C PHE A 398 -14.82 5.05 -3.55
N ALA A 399 -15.17 5.61 -2.39
CA ALA A 399 -14.41 5.50 -1.17
C ALA A 399 -15.37 5.31 0.01
N ILE A 400 -15.09 4.32 0.84
CA ILE A 400 -15.86 3.96 2.04
C ILE A 400 -14.86 3.92 3.19
N ILE A 401 -14.99 4.82 4.16
CA ILE A 401 -14.09 4.90 5.32
C ILE A 401 -14.95 4.85 6.59
N MET A 402 -14.69 3.88 7.46
CA MET A 402 -15.43 3.64 8.69
C MET A 402 -14.47 3.58 9.87
N ASN A 403 -14.74 4.36 10.91
CA ASN A 403 -13.92 4.46 12.11
C ASN A 403 -14.77 4.29 13.38
N ASP A 404 -14.14 3.97 14.50
CA ASP A 404 -14.74 3.96 15.83
C ASP A 404 -15.97 3.02 15.95
N TYR A 405 -16.05 2.02 15.07
CA TYR A 405 -17.10 1.01 15.08
C TYR A 405 -16.93 0.01 16.23
N LYS A 406 -18.05 -0.52 16.74
CA LYS A 406 -18.04 -1.55 17.80
C LYS A 406 -18.17 -2.97 17.27
N SER A 407 -18.71 -3.14 16.06
CA SER A 407 -18.83 -4.45 15.42
C SER A 407 -17.47 -5.02 15.01
N SER A 408 -17.42 -6.30 14.66
CA SER A 408 -16.19 -6.92 14.21
C SER A 408 -15.68 -6.31 12.89
N ALA A 409 -14.36 -6.27 12.69
CA ALA A 409 -13.80 -5.83 11.41
C ALA A 409 -14.23 -6.71 10.22
N ALA A 410 -14.68 -7.95 10.46
CA ALA A 410 -15.30 -8.79 9.43
C ALA A 410 -16.69 -8.27 9.02
N SER A 411 -17.53 -7.89 9.99
CA SER A 411 -18.85 -7.29 9.76
C SER A 411 -18.73 -5.98 8.98
N ILE A 412 -17.78 -5.12 9.34
CA ILE A 412 -17.53 -3.85 8.63
C ILE A 412 -17.08 -4.07 7.19
N ARG A 413 -16.20 -5.05 6.95
CA ARG A 413 -15.82 -5.45 5.59
C ARG A 413 -17.01 -6.02 4.81
N ALA A 414 -17.92 -6.72 5.47
CA ALA A 414 -19.14 -7.21 4.83
C ALA A 414 -20.07 -6.06 4.41
N VAL A 415 -20.21 -5.00 5.23
CA VAL A 415 -20.93 -3.78 4.85
C VAL A 415 -20.31 -3.15 3.59
N GLN A 416 -18.99 -2.95 3.57
CA GLN A 416 -18.27 -2.45 2.39
C GLN A 416 -18.53 -3.34 1.16
N ASP A 417 -18.48 -4.66 1.33
CA ASP A 417 -18.69 -5.60 0.23
C ASP A 417 -20.12 -5.56 -0.31
N ARG A 418 -21.13 -5.37 0.54
CA ARG A 418 -22.53 -5.20 0.11
C ARG A 418 -22.72 -3.94 -0.72
N ILE A 419 -22.10 -2.82 -0.31
CA ILE A 419 -22.13 -1.57 -1.10
C ILE A 419 -21.51 -1.81 -2.48
N VAL A 420 -20.32 -2.40 -2.54
CA VAL A 420 -19.64 -2.64 -3.83
C VAL A 420 -20.39 -3.64 -4.71
N LYS A 421 -20.93 -4.72 -4.14
CA LYS A 421 -21.79 -5.66 -4.87
C LYS A 421 -23.02 -4.98 -5.45
N ARG A 422 -23.62 -4.06 -4.69
CA ARG A 422 -24.76 -3.28 -5.16
C ARG A 422 -24.40 -2.38 -6.33
N LEU A 423 -23.22 -1.72 -6.29
CA LEU A 423 -22.68 -0.94 -7.40
C LEU A 423 -22.34 -1.81 -8.63
N ALA A 424 -21.94 -3.06 -8.41
CA ALA A 424 -21.66 -4.03 -9.47
C ALA A 424 -22.93 -4.64 -10.10
N THR A 425 -24.11 -4.38 -9.52
CA THR A 425 -25.38 -4.94 -9.99
C THR A 425 -26.04 -3.97 -10.97
N PRO A 426 -26.43 -4.42 -12.17
CA PRO A 426 -27.17 -3.62 -13.15
C PRO A 426 -28.38 -2.92 -12.55
N SER A 427 -28.70 -1.73 -13.03
CA SER A 427 -29.99 -1.13 -12.69
C SER A 427 -31.08 -1.91 -13.42
N ALA A 428 -32.10 -2.41 -12.72
CA ALA A 428 -33.26 -2.96 -13.40
C ALA A 428 -33.86 -1.87 -14.29
N ASN A 429 -33.98 -2.15 -15.59
CA ASN A 429 -34.48 -1.25 -16.62
C ASN A 429 -35.57 -0.28 -16.13
N GLU A 430 -35.25 1.02 -16.05
CA GLU A 430 -36.25 2.09 -16.14
C GLU A 430 -36.97 2.09 -17.52
N ALA A 431 -36.53 1.23 -18.45
CA ALA A 431 -37.14 1.03 -19.77
C ALA A 431 -38.58 0.49 -19.76
N PHE A 432 -39.16 0.19 -18.59
CA PHE A 432 -40.59 -0.17 -18.46
C PHE A 432 -41.52 1.00 -18.14
N LEU A 433 -41.01 2.17 -17.73
CA LEU A 433 -41.86 3.33 -17.41
C LEU A 433 -42.12 4.23 -18.62
N ASN A 434 -41.22 4.29 -19.61
CA ASN A 434 -41.40 5.11 -20.81
C ASN A 434 -42.18 4.44 -21.96
N ARG A 435 -42.71 3.22 -21.79
CA ARG A 435 -43.58 2.56 -22.80
C ARG A 435 -45.08 2.60 -22.47
N LYS A 436 -45.49 3.23 -21.37
CA LYS A 436 -46.91 3.34 -20.99
C LYS A 436 -47.56 4.71 -21.21
N GLU A 437 -46.86 5.69 -21.79
CA GLU A 437 -47.46 7.00 -22.13
C GLU A 437 -47.63 7.27 -23.63
N VAL A 438 -47.51 6.26 -24.50
CA VAL A 438 -47.98 6.39 -25.89
C VAL A 438 -48.99 5.29 -26.19
N SER A 439 -50.14 5.39 -25.54
CA SER A 439 -51.39 4.86 -26.09
C SER A 439 -52.57 5.58 -25.46
N THR A 440 -53.29 6.31 -26.32
CA THR A 440 -54.68 6.81 -26.24
C THR A 440 -54.90 8.33 -26.17
N SER A 441 -55.03 8.94 -27.36
CA SER A 441 -56.14 9.82 -27.80
C SER A 441 -55.88 10.18 -29.27
N ALA A 442 -56.55 9.57 -30.26
CA ALA A 442 -57.88 9.92 -30.75
C ALA A 442 -58.05 11.43 -31.03
N PHE A 443 -58.06 11.84 -32.31
CA PHE A 443 -59.20 12.49 -33.00
C PHE A 443 -58.80 13.16 -34.36
N GLY A 444 -59.42 12.66 -35.44
CA GLY A 444 -60.03 13.42 -36.55
C GLY A 444 -59.21 14.36 -37.44
N ARG A 445 -58.95 13.95 -38.68
CA ARG A 445 -59.79 14.22 -39.87
C ARG A 445 -59.29 13.40 -41.07
#